data_AF-A0A7K2XPF3-F1
#
_entry.id   AF-A0A7K2XPF3-F1
#
_cell.length_a   1.000
_cell.length_b   1.000
_cell.length_c   1.000
_cell.angle_alpha   90.00
_cell.angle_beta   90.00
_cell.angle_gamma   90.00
#
_symmetry.space_group_name_H-M   'P 1'
#
loop_
_entity.id
_entity.type
_entity.pdbx_description
1 polymer ?
#
loop_
_entity_poly.entity_id
_entity_poly.type
_entity_poly.pdbx_seq_one_letter_code
_entity_poly.pdbx_strand_id
1 'polypeptide(L)'
;MPLTLRTLKGSVKVDGKDAEDIGSDEFIHETRLIGETGMGEGRVLIENQDTLIPEVRTFKWGGECRVEVDMHARLLPKVPTGQTIHVWGEARFYEGDSEDTDELEDRRGFAFDVPRTPGGSPPITFPVPLKNPALIGADDWAQVNFALFNEREPEDI
;
A
#
# COMPACT_ATOMS: atom_id res chain seq x y z
N MET A 1 -23.34 -16.53 15.96
CA MET A 1 -21.91 -16.44 16.34
C MET A 1 -21.57 -14.96 16.43
N PRO A 2 -20.76 -14.52 17.41
CA PRO A 2 -20.32 -13.13 17.47
C PRO A 2 -19.52 -12.78 16.22
N LEU A 3 -19.65 -11.54 15.74
CA LEU A 3 -18.85 -11.02 14.63
C LEU A 3 -17.38 -10.95 15.07
N THR A 4 -16.48 -11.42 14.21
CA THR A 4 -15.04 -11.26 14.42
C THR A 4 -14.57 -9.95 13.81
N LEU A 5 -13.88 -9.13 14.61
CA LEU A 5 -13.31 -7.85 14.21
C LEU A 5 -11.80 -7.88 14.35
N ARG A 6 -11.10 -7.23 13.42
CA ARG A 6 -9.66 -7.01 13.45
C ARG A 6 -9.34 -5.63 12.90
N THR A 7 -8.22 -5.06 13.33
CA THR A 7 -7.74 -3.78 12.81
C THR A 7 -6.52 -4.04 11.94
N LEU A 8 -6.58 -3.59 10.69
CA LEU A 8 -5.41 -3.48 9.81
C LEU A 8 -4.75 -2.13 10.10
N LYS A 9 -3.53 -2.15 10.63
CA LYS A 9 -2.73 -0.94 10.86
C LYS A 9 -1.44 -0.99 10.05
N GLY A 10 -0.73 0.12 10.00
CA GLY A 10 0.59 0.20 9.39
C GLY A 10 0.66 1.30 8.34
N SER A 11 1.51 1.10 7.34
CA SER A 11 1.80 2.12 6.35
C SER A 11 2.05 1.58 4.95
N VAL A 12 1.92 2.47 3.98
CA VAL A 12 2.39 2.32 2.61
C VAL A 12 3.41 3.42 2.36
N LYS A 13 4.62 3.01 1.99
CA LYS A 13 5.71 3.92 1.62
C LYS A 13 5.97 3.81 0.12
N VAL A 14 6.13 4.95 -0.54
CA VAL A 14 6.63 5.02 -1.91
C VAL A 14 8.00 5.67 -1.89
N ASP A 15 8.97 4.91 -2.37
CA ASP A 15 10.27 5.42 -2.79
C ASP A 15 10.27 5.49 -4.31
N GLY A 16 10.75 6.57 -4.90
CA GLY A 16 10.79 6.71 -6.35
C GLY A 16 11.88 7.67 -6.80
N LYS A 17 12.25 7.53 -8.06
CA LYS A 17 13.20 8.36 -8.77
C LYS A 17 12.57 8.80 -10.08
N ASP A 18 12.73 10.09 -10.35
CA ASP A 18 12.57 10.72 -11.64
C ASP A 18 13.97 11.15 -12.14
N ALA A 19 14.37 10.67 -13.31
CA ALA A 19 15.69 10.76 -13.89
C ALA A 19 15.72 11.81 -15.00
N GLU A 20 16.43 12.89 -14.74
CA GLU A 20 16.44 14.04 -15.64
C GLU A 20 17.58 13.97 -16.66
N ASP A 21 17.23 14.04 -17.95
CA ASP A 21 18.22 14.15 -19.02
C ASP A 21 19.07 15.43 -18.89
N ILE A 22 18.47 16.51 -18.38
CA ILE A 22 19.13 17.80 -18.13
C ILE A 22 18.68 18.34 -16.78
N GLY A 23 19.49 18.11 -15.74
CA GLY A 23 19.18 18.64 -14.43
C GLY A 23 19.75 17.77 -13.33
N SER A 24 19.05 17.76 -12.21
CA SER A 24 19.30 16.82 -11.12
C SER A 24 18.06 15.97 -10.95
N ASP A 25 18.27 14.65 -10.87
CA ASP A 25 17.23 13.68 -10.58
C ASP A 25 16.40 14.08 -9.36
N GLU A 26 15.09 13.85 -9.42
CA GLU A 26 14.15 14.11 -8.35
C GLU A 26 13.73 12.79 -7.66
N PHE A 27 13.45 12.85 -6.36
CA PHE A 27 13.17 11.66 -5.55
C PHE A 27 11.99 11.87 -4.63
N ILE A 28 11.22 10.80 -4.43
CA ILE A 28 10.18 10.73 -3.41
C ILE A 28 10.54 9.70 -2.34
N HIS A 29 10.21 10.04 -1.09
CA HIS A 29 10.30 9.15 0.07
C HIS A 29 9.09 9.38 0.99
N GLU A 30 7.88 9.17 0.47
CA GLU A 30 6.63 9.49 1.18
C GLU A 30 6.05 8.24 1.84
N THR A 31 5.52 8.39 3.06
CA THR A 31 4.83 7.32 3.80
C THR A 31 3.45 7.79 4.21
N ARG A 32 2.42 6.96 3.96
CA ARG A 32 1.04 7.19 4.41
C ARG A 32 0.60 6.10 5.37
N LEU A 33 -0.03 6.50 6.47
CA LEU A 33 -0.59 5.57 7.44
C LEU A 33 -1.98 5.10 7.02
N ILE A 34 -2.28 3.84 7.32
CA ILE A 34 -3.62 3.30 7.10
C ILE A 34 -4.56 3.81 8.20
N GLY A 35 -5.69 4.40 7.79
CA GLY A 35 -6.78 4.76 8.70
C GLY A 35 -6.62 6.10 9.44
N GLU A 36 -5.82 7.04 8.93
CA GLU A 36 -5.58 8.38 9.53
C GLU A 36 -6.82 9.31 9.62
N THR A 37 -8.04 8.79 9.62
CA THR A 37 -9.29 9.58 9.59
C THR A 37 -9.81 10.02 10.96
N GLY A 38 -8.93 10.12 11.97
CA GLY A 38 -9.26 10.75 13.26
C GLY A 38 -10.05 9.90 14.26
N MET A 39 -10.26 8.60 14.01
CA MET A 39 -10.93 7.67 14.95
C MET A 39 -10.06 6.49 15.43
N GLY A 40 -8.76 6.53 15.17
CA GLY A 40 -7.81 5.51 15.62
C GLY A 40 -6.80 5.18 14.53
N GLU A 41 -5.60 4.76 14.92
CA GLU A 41 -4.57 4.30 14.00
C GLU A 41 -5.06 2.99 13.35
N GLY A 42 -5.59 2.99 12.13
CA GLY A 42 -5.93 1.76 11.39
C GLY A 42 -7.36 1.64 10.85
N ARG A 43 -7.57 0.60 10.03
CA ARG A 43 -8.86 0.24 9.43
C ARG A 43 -9.46 -0.96 10.14
N VAL A 44 -10.66 -0.80 10.68
CA VAL A 44 -11.43 -1.94 11.23
C VAL A 44 -12.00 -2.77 10.07
N LEU A 45 -11.78 -4.07 10.14
CA LEU A 45 -12.26 -5.06 9.18
C LEU A 45 -13.24 -6.02 9.87
N ILE A 46 -14.36 -6.25 9.20
CA ILE A 46 -15.38 -7.22 9.60
C ILE A 46 -15.15 -8.50 8.81
N GLU A 47 -15.29 -9.65 9.48
CA GLU A 47 -15.09 -10.96 8.86
C GLU A 47 -15.94 -11.13 7.60
N ASN A 48 -15.33 -11.63 6.52
CA ASN A 48 -15.93 -11.84 5.20
C ASN A 48 -16.43 -10.57 4.48
N GLN A 49 -16.00 -9.37 4.89
CA GLN A 49 -16.31 -8.14 4.20
C GLN A 49 -15.07 -7.59 3.46
N ASP A 50 -15.26 -7.27 2.18
CA ASP A 50 -14.28 -6.52 1.40
C ASP A 50 -14.28 -5.05 1.82
N THR A 51 -13.09 -4.54 2.09
CA THR A 51 -12.89 -3.17 2.50
C THR A 51 -11.85 -2.53 1.58
N LEU A 52 -12.25 -1.47 0.87
CA LEU A 52 -11.32 -0.58 0.18
C LEU A 52 -10.57 0.28 1.20
N ILE A 53 -9.27 0.51 0.96
CA ILE A 53 -8.37 1.32 1.78
C ILE A 53 -8.01 2.59 0.99
N PRO A 54 -8.85 3.64 1.00
CA PRO A 54 -8.66 4.82 0.16
C PRO A 54 -7.50 5.73 0.56
N GLU A 55 -6.95 5.58 1.77
CA GLU A 55 -5.99 6.52 2.37
C GLU A 55 -4.62 6.54 1.65
N VAL A 56 -4.29 5.51 0.88
CA VAL A 56 -2.95 5.31 0.29
C VAL A 56 -2.93 5.50 -1.24
N ARG A 57 -3.87 6.26 -1.79
CA ARG A 57 -4.22 6.15 -3.22
C ARG A 57 -3.23 6.72 -4.23
N THR A 58 -2.61 7.88 -3.98
CA THR A 58 -1.86 8.60 -5.03
C THR A 58 -0.65 9.33 -4.49
N PHE A 59 0.53 9.08 -5.05
CA PHE A 59 1.81 9.70 -4.73
C PHE A 59 2.36 10.37 -5.99
N LYS A 60 2.91 11.58 -5.88
CA LYS A 60 3.33 12.40 -7.01
C LYS A 60 4.67 13.07 -6.70
N TRP A 61 5.54 13.14 -7.70
CA TRP A 61 6.84 13.81 -7.61
C TRP A 61 7.35 14.14 -9.01
N GLY A 62 8.44 14.90 -9.11
CA GLY A 62 9.11 15.09 -10.38
C GLY A 62 8.44 16.10 -11.32
N GLY A 63 7.20 16.49 -11.01
CA GLY A 63 6.37 17.22 -11.97
C GLY A 63 5.76 16.35 -13.05
N GLU A 64 6.24 15.11 -13.26
CA GLU A 64 5.74 14.16 -14.27
C GLU A 64 5.43 12.76 -13.74
N CYS A 65 5.98 12.37 -12.59
CA CYS A 65 5.85 11.03 -12.05
C CYS A 65 4.66 10.89 -11.08
N ARG A 66 3.90 9.80 -11.22
CA ARG A 66 2.80 9.44 -10.30
C ARG A 66 2.72 7.95 -10.05
N VAL A 67 2.54 7.56 -8.79
CA VAL A 67 2.13 6.21 -8.41
C VAL A 67 0.72 6.22 -7.84
N GLU A 68 -0.12 5.33 -8.35
CA GLU A 68 -1.41 5.02 -7.75
C GLU A 68 -1.41 3.63 -7.11
N VAL A 69 -1.95 3.52 -5.90
CA VAL A 69 -2.12 2.26 -5.18
C VAL A 69 -3.61 2.06 -4.88
N ASP A 70 -4.22 1.09 -5.55
CA ASP A 70 -5.56 0.62 -5.24
C ASP A 70 -5.45 -0.60 -4.31
N MET A 71 -5.86 -0.45 -3.06
CA MET A 71 -5.66 -1.46 -2.01
C MET A 71 -6.98 -1.87 -1.38
N HIS A 72 -7.20 -3.18 -1.32
CA HIS A 72 -8.30 -3.82 -0.63
C HIS A 72 -7.80 -4.74 0.46
N ALA A 73 -8.65 -4.95 1.47
CA ALA A 73 -8.41 -5.90 2.53
C ALA A 73 -9.71 -6.63 2.92
N ARG A 74 -9.57 -7.90 3.31
CA ARG A 74 -10.66 -8.75 3.85
C ARG A 74 -10.13 -9.51 5.05
N LEU A 75 -10.89 -9.48 6.12
CA LEU A 75 -10.70 -10.39 7.23
C LEU A 75 -11.21 -11.79 6.83
N LEU A 76 -10.30 -12.74 6.67
CA LEU A 76 -10.65 -14.12 6.30
C LEU A 76 -11.36 -14.84 7.45
N PRO A 77 -12.18 -15.89 7.17
CA PRO A 77 -12.78 -16.71 8.21
C PRO A 77 -11.76 -17.24 9.22
N LYS A 78 -12.13 -17.25 10.49
CA LYS A 78 -11.29 -17.84 11.54
C LYS A 78 -11.01 -19.31 11.24
N VAL A 79 -9.73 -19.66 11.20
CA VAL A 79 -9.25 -21.05 11.11
C VAL A 79 -8.56 -21.45 12.43
N PRO A 80 -8.37 -22.75 12.72
CA PRO A 80 -7.73 -23.20 13.96
C PRO A 80 -6.34 -22.59 14.20
N THR A 81 -5.63 -22.25 13.12
CA THR A 81 -4.28 -21.65 13.17
C THR A 81 -4.29 -20.14 13.44
N GLY A 82 -5.44 -19.47 13.42
CA GLY A 82 -5.57 -18.06 13.74
C GLY A 82 -6.46 -17.28 12.80
N GLN A 83 -6.34 -15.95 12.89
CA GLN A 83 -7.07 -15.00 12.05
C GLN A 83 -6.10 -14.28 11.13
N THR A 84 -6.44 -14.21 9.84
CA THR A 84 -5.61 -13.62 8.79
C THR A 84 -6.39 -12.54 8.07
N ILE A 85 -5.72 -11.44 7.73
CA ILE A 85 -6.25 -10.43 6.82
C ILE A 85 -5.61 -10.69 5.46
N HIS A 86 -6.41 -10.92 4.44
CA HIS A 86 -5.94 -10.94 3.07
C HIS A 86 -5.92 -9.52 2.53
N VAL A 87 -4.81 -9.12 1.92
CA VAL A 87 -4.61 -7.82 1.28
C VAL A 87 -4.34 -8.05 -0.19
N TRP A 88 -4.99 -7.29 -1.06
CA TRP A 88 -4.76 -7.37 -2.50
C TRP A 88 -5.05 -6.04 -3.16
N GLY A 89 -4.61 -5.91 -4.41
CA GLY A 89 -4.78 -4.68 -5.14
C GLY A 89 -3.84 -4.56 -6.31
N GLU A 90 -3.61 -3.32 -6.72
CA GLU A 90 -2.76 -2.99 -7.85
C GLU A 90 -2.03 -1.68 -7.61
N ALA A 91 -0.74 -1.67 -7.95
CA ALA A 91 0.06 -0.46 -8.03
C ALA A 91 0.30 -0.11 -9.51
N ARG A 92 0.18 1.16 -9.84
CA ARG A 92 0.35 1.71 -11.20
C ARG A 92 1.36 2.84 -11.14
N PHE A 93 2.31 2.84 -12.06
CA PHE A 93 3.29 3.89 -12.23
C PHE A 93 3.04 4.61 -13.55
N TYR A 94 2.97 5.93 -13.48
CA TYR A 94 2.73 6.84 -14.59
C TYR A 94 3.88 7.83 -14.67
N GLU A 95 4.26 8.17 -15.89
CA GLU A 95 5.35 9.08 -16.25
C GLU A 95 4.95 9.75 -17.57
N GLY A 96 5.20 11.04 -17.74
CA GLY A 96 4.74 11.78 -18.90
C GLY A 96 5.17 13.24 -18.85
N ASP A 97 4.32 14.17 -19.27
CA ASP A 97 4.63 15.61 -19.21
C ASP A 97 4.11 16.33 -17.96
N SER A 98 3.40 15.58 -17.11
CA SER A 98 2.73 16.10 -15.91
C SER A 98 2.35 14.99 -14.94
N GLU A 99 2.30 15.28 -13.63
CA GLU A 99 1.86 14.32 -12.60
C GLU A 99 0.38 13.92 -12.71
N ASP A 100 -0.36 14.53 -13.64
CA ASP A 100 -1.74 14.19 -13.97
C ASP A 100 -1.86 13.38 -15.27
N THR A 101 -0.73 13.00 -15.87
CA THR A 101 -0.67 12.16 -17.08
C THR A 101 -1.40 10.82 -16.90
N ASP A 102 -1.96 10.31 -18.00
CA ASP A 102 -2.52 8.96 -18.09
C ASP A 102 -1.58 7.97 -18.80
N GLU A 103 -0.34 8.39 -19.04
CA GLU A 103 0.74 7.58 -19.63
C GLU A 103 1.23 6.54 -18.62
N LEU A 104 0.68 5.33 -18.73
CA LEU A 104 0.96 4.22 -17.82
C LEU A 104 2.21 3.46 -18.26
N GLU A 105 3.23 3.46 -17.40
CA GLU A 105 4.51 2.81 -17.65
C GLU A 105 4.59 1.38 -17.09
N ASP A 106 4.19 1.19 -15.83
CA ASP A 106 4.15 -0.14 -15.21
C ASP A 106 2.87 -0.31 -14.39
N ARG A 107 2.45 -1.55 -14.28
CA ARG A 107 1.29 -1.95 -13.51
C ARG A 107 1.53 -3.33 -12.93
N ARG A 108 1.39 -3.43 -11.60
CA ARG A 108 1.57 -4.70 -10.89
C ARG A 108 0.47 -4.95 -9.88
N GLY A 109 -0.17 -6.10 -10.04
CA GLY A 109 -1.04 -6.66 -9.01
C GLY A 109 -0.21 -7.14 -7.82
N PHE A 110 -0.80 -7.04 -6.63
CA PHE A 110 -0.25 -7.63 -5.40
C PHE A 110 -1.36 -8.36 -4.64
N ALA A 111 -0.96 -9.41 -3.94
CA ALA A 111 -1.83 -10.14 -3.02
C ALA A 111 -0.97 -10.84 -1.96
N PHE A 112 -1.27 -10.64 -0.68
CA PHE A 112 -0.53 -11.25 0.42
C PHE A 112 -1.37 -11.31 1.69
N ASP A 113 -0.95 -12.18 2.61
CA ASP A 113 -1.63 -12.43 3.87
C ASP A 113 -0.91 -11.76 5.04
N VAL A 114 -1.68 -11.07 5.87
CA VAL A 114 -1.24 -10.47 7.12
C VAL A 114 -1.78 -11.33 8.28
N PRO A 115 -1.01 -12.33 8.76
CA PRO A 115 -1.40 -13.10 9.94
C PRO A 115 -1.50 -12.20 11.16
N ARG A 116 -2.28 -12.63 12.16
CA ARG A 116 -2.35 -11.96 13.47
C ARG A 116 -0.96 -11.60 13.97
N THR A 117 -0.74 -10.32 14.27
CA THR A 117 0.52 -9.84 14.82
C THR A 117 0.49 -9.98 16.35
N PRO A 118 1.38 -10.80 16.95
CA PRO A 118 1.55 -10.83 18.40
C PRO A 118 2.14 -9.49 18.90
N GLY A 119 1.87 -9.13 20.16
CA GLY A 119 2.44 -7.91 20.75
C GLY A 119 3.97 -7.91 20.65
N GLY A 120 4.54 -6.81 20.14
CA GLY A 120 5.98 -6.64 19.94
C GLY A 120 6.58 -7.33 18.72
N SER A 121 5.79 -8.04 17.90
CA SER A 121 6.28 -8.59 16.63
C SER A 121 6.36 -7.52 15.54
N PRO A 122 7.30 -7.62 14.59
CA PRO A 122 7.40 -6.68 13.49
C PRO A 122 6.17 -6.77 12.55
N PRO A 123 5.90 -5.70 11.77
CA PRO A 123 4.88 -5.76 10.72
C PRO A 123 5.27 -6.73 9.62
N ILE A 124 4.26 -7.21 8.90
CA ILE A 124 4.47 -7.89 7.62
C ILE A 124 4.85 -6.86 6.57
N THR A 125 5.94 -7.11 5.85
CA THR A 125 6.37 -6.26 4.75
C THR A 125 6.11 -6.91 3.40
N PHE A 126 5.74 -6.10 2.42
CA PHE A 126 5.54 -6.56 1.05
C PHE A 126 6.00 -5.47 0.07
N PRO A 127 7.02 -5.72 -0.78
CA PRO A 127 7.44 -4.77 -1.79
C PRO A 127 6.74 -5.01 -3.13
N VAL A 128 6.42 -3.94 -3.83
CA VAL A 128 5.94 -3.94 -5.23
C VAL A 128 6.84 -3.00 -6.03
N PRO A 129 7.87 -3.53 -6.71
CA PRO A 129 8.75 -2.72 -7.55
C PRO A 129 8.06 -2.40 -8.87
N LEU A 130 8.11 -1.15 -9.31
CA LEU A 130 7.57 -0.63 -10.57
C LEU A 130 8.73 0.01 -11.34
N LYS A 131 8.76 -0.17 -12.67
CA LYS A 131 9.83 0.37 -13.52
C LYS A 131 9.29 0.73 -14.89
N ASN A 132 9.77 1.84 -15.46
CA ASN A 132 9.54 2.14 -16.88
C ASN A 132 10.26 1.07 -17.75
N PRO A 133 9.52 0.24 -18.52
CA PRO A 133 10.13 -0.76 -19.39
C PRO A 133 10.39 -0.25 -20.82
N ALA A 134 9.91 0.95 -21.17
CA ALA A 134 9.71 1.39 -22.54
C ALA A 134 10.99 1.87 -23.22
N LEU A 135 12.01 2.30 -22.48
CA LEU A 135 13.24 2.85 -23.06
C LEU A 135 14.51 2.24 -22.46
N ILE A 136 15.41 1.77 -23.33
CA ILE A 136 16.79 1.48 -22.95
C ILE A 136 17.43 2.82 -22.56
N GLY A 137 17.52 3.08 -21.25
CA GLY A 137 18.03 4.35 -20.71
C GLY A 137 17.04 5.10 -19.80
N ALA A 138 15.76 4.72 -19.76
CA ALA A 138 14.85 5.21 -18.72
C ALA A 138 15.29 4.65 -17.37
N ASP A 139 15.66 5.56 -16.45
CA ASP A 139 16.15 5.23 -15.10
C ASP A 139 15.08 5.55 -14.04
N ASP A 140 13.84 5.79 -14.49
CA ASP A 140 12.67 6.07 -13.66
C ASP A 140 12.12 4.81 -13.04
N TRP A 141 11.88 4.90 -11.73
CA TRP A 141 11.37 3.78 -10.98
C TRP A 141 10.60 4.22 -9.77
N ALA A 142 9.75 3.31 -9.31
CA ALA A 142 9.10 3.41 -8.03
C ALA A 142 9.11 2.08 -7.29
N GLN A 143 9.10 2.13 -5.97
CA GLN A 143 8.96 0.98 -5.11
C GLN A 143 7.90 1.28 -4.05
N VAL A 144 6.78 0.57 -4.14
CA VAL A 144 5.74 0.60 -3.12
C VAL A 144 6.09 -0.43 -2.05
N ASN A 145 6.16 -0.02 -0.80
CA ASN A 145 6.49 -0.87 0.33
C ASN A 145 5.34 -0.83 1.34
N PHE A 146 4.69 -1.98 1.56
CA PHE A 146 3.71 -2.15 2.62
C PHE A 146 4.42 -2.56 3.91
N ALA A 147 3.95 -2.06 5.05
CA ALA A 147 4.34 -2.50 6.39
C ALA A 147 3.10 -2.58 7.28
N LEU A 148 2.51 -3.78 7.40
CA LEU A 148 1.15 -3.97 7.93
C LEU A 148 1.10 -4.82 9.20
N PHE A 149 0.20 -4.45 10.10
CA PHE A 149 -0.15 -5.17 11.32
C PHE A 149 -1.59 -5.64 11.24
N ASN A 150 -1.84 -6.85 11.74
CA ASN A 150 -3.17 -7.36 11.98
C ASN A 150 -3.36 -7.43 13.49
N GLU A 151 -4.07 -6.47 14.05
CA GLU A 151 -4.30 -6.31 15.49
C GLU A 151 -5.73 -6.69 15.89
N ARG A 152 -5.91 -7.01 17.17
CA ARG A 152 -7.26 -7.09 17.75
C ARG A 152 -7.67 -5.66 18.12
N GLU A 153 -8.93 -5.31 17.90
CA GLU A 153 -9.48 -4.16 18.60
C GLU A 153 -9.42 -4.43 20.12
N PRO A 154 -9.03 -3.46 20.96
CA PRO A 154 -9.22 -3.59 22.40
C PRO A 154 -10.70 -3.84 22.67
N GLU A 155 -11.03 -4.88 23.44
CA GLU A 155 -12.38 -4.93 24.00
C GLU A 155 -12.48 -3.74 24.96
N ASP A 156 -13.41 -2.82 24.72
CA ASP A 156 -13.72 -1.75 25.68
C ASP A 156 -13.90 -2.38 27.08
N ILE A 157 -13.12 -1.91 28.05
CA ILE A 157 -13.12 -2.37 29.45
C ILE A 157 -14.32 -1.77 30.18
#